data_AF-A0A1I3RX28-F1
#
_entry.id   AF-A0A1I3RX28-F1
#
_cell.length_a   1.000
_cell.length_b   1.000
_cell.length_c   1.000
_cell.angle_alpha   90.00
_cell.angle_beta   90.00
_cell.angle_gamma   90.00
#
_symmetry.space_group_name_H-M   'P 1'
#
loop_
_entity.id
_entity.type
_entity.pdbx_description
1 polymer ?
#
loop_
_entity_poly.entity_id
_entity_poly.type
_entity_poly.pdbx_seq_one_letter_code
_entity_poly.pdbx_strand_id
1 'polypeptide(L)'
;MGLGSTAKKLQGLSDRAEAMYKQVQKLQDRIVGLEEEMDDTHDTVKRLDHQISEQRELLIAIADEQGLDGEQILADAAIDEVELASEDEESVDGPKTES
;
A
#
# COMPACT_ATOMS: atom_id res chain seq x y z
N MET A 1 0.00 -38.49 44.51
CA MET A 1 -0.58 -37.45 43.61
C MET A 1 0.51 -36.92 42.69
N GLY A 2 0.80 -37.58 41.56
CA GLY A 2 1.95 -37.19 40.74
C GLY A 2 1.86 -37.59 39.26
N LEU A 3 1.31 -38.76 38.93
CA LEU A 3 1.20 -39.20 37.53
C LEU A 3 0.03 -38.54 36.77
N GLY A 4 -1.10 -38.27 37.46
CA GLY A 4 -2.25 -37.59 36.87
C GLY A 4 -2.03 -36.11 36.54
N SER A 5 -1.16 -35.42 37.29
CA SER A 5 -0.82 -34.02 37.00
C SER A 5 0.13 -33.90 35.79
N THR A 6 1.00 -34.89 35.55
CA THR A 6 1.86 -34.94 34.37
C THR A 6 1.07 -35.27 33.10
N ALA A 7 0.12 -36.22 33.17
CA ALA A 7 -0.79 -36.51 32.06
C ALA A 7 -1.65 -35.30 31.67
N LYS A 8 -2.17 -34.56 32.65
CA LYS A 8 -2.95 -33.33 32.41
C LYS A 8 -2.12 -32.19 31.79
N LYS A 9 -0.84 -32.07 32.17
CA LYS A 9 0.09 -31.12 31.52
C LYS A 9 0.39 -31.50 30.08
N LEU A 10 0.56 -32.79 29.81
CA LEU A 10 0.79 -33.28 28.45
C LEU A 10 -0.44 -33.01 27.55
N GLN A 11 -1.63 -33.29 28.06
CA GLN A 11 -2.89 -32.96 27.37
C GLN A 11 -3.01 -31.45 27.09
N GLY A 12 -2.76 -30.60 28.08
CA GLY A 12 -2.83 -29.15 27.89
C GLY A 12 -1.77 -28.60 26.91
N LEU A 13 -0.60 -29.24 26.82
CA LEU A 13 0.40 -28.92 25.80
C LEU A 13 -0.09 -29.32 24.40
N SER A 14 -0.69 -30.50 24.26
CA SER A 14 -1.29 -30.96 23.01
C SER A 14 -2.42 -30.04 22.54
N ASP A 15 -3.34 -29.67 23.44
CA ASP A 15 -4.44 -28.75 23.12
C ASP A 15 -3.92 -27.38 22.66
N ARG A 16 -2.86 -26.87 23.31
CA ARG A 16 -2.23 -25.61 22.93
C ARG A 16 -1.49 -25.71 21.60
N ALA A 17 -0.82 -26.84 21.34
CA ALA A 17 -0.16 -27.10 20.07
C ALA A 17 -1.18 -27.18 18.92
N GLU A 18 -2.33 -27.82 19.13
CA GLU A 18 -3.41 -27.87 18.15
C GLU A 18 -3.99 -26.48 17.87
N ALA A 19 -4.21 -25.67 18.92
CA ALA A 19 -4.68 -24.29 18.76
C ALA A 19 -3.68 -23.43 17.96
N MET A 20 -2.38 -23.56 18.26
CA MET A 20 -1.34 -22.86 17.51
C MET A 20 -1.29 -23.31 16.06
N TYR A 21 -1.39 -24.62 15.80
CA TYR A 21 -1.43 -25.16 14.44
C TYR A 21 -2.59 -24.56 13.63
N LYS A 22 -3.80 -24.54 14.20
CA LYS A 22 -4.98 -23.91 13.56
C LYS A 22 -4.76 -22.42 13.30
N GLN A 23 -4.11 -21.71 14.22
CA GLN A 23 -3.82 -20.29 14.05
C GLN A 23 -2.82 -20.02 12.93
N VAL A 24 -1.78 -20.86 12.81
CA VAL A 24 -0.79 -20.77 11.73
C VAL A 24 -1.44 -21.08 10.38
N GLN A 25 -2.30 -22.10 10.31
CA GLN A 25 -3.05 -22.41 9.09
C GLN A 25 -3.92 -21.23 8.65
N LYS A 26 -4.70 -20.65 9.57
CA LYS A 26 -5.50 -19.46 9.25
C LYS A 26 -4.66 -18.25 8.83
N LEU A 27 -3.46 -18.10 9.40
CA LEU A 27 -2.53 -17.04 9.00
C LEU A 27 -2.00 -17.29 7.58
N GLN A 28 -1.63 -18.53 7.26
CA GLN A 28 -1.21 -18.93 5.92
C GLN A 28 -2.31 -18.63 4.89
N ASP A 29 -3.55 -19.03 5.17
CA ASP A 29 -4.69 -18.76 4.27
C ASP A 29 -4.88 -17.26 4.02
N ARG A 30 -4.73 -16.44 5.05
CA ARG A 30 -4.83 -14.98 4.93
C ARG A 30 -3.68 -14.37 4.12
N ILE A 31 -2.48 -14.91 4.25
CA ILE A 31 -1.31 -14.44 3.48
C ILE A 31 -1.51 -14.78 2.01
N VAL A 32 -1.92 -16.01 1.69
CA VAL A 32 -2.20 -16.42 0.32
C VAL A 32 -3.28 -15.53 -0.30
N GLY A 33 -4.38 -15.28 0.41
CA GLY A 33 -5.43 -14.39 -0.09
C GLY A 33 -4.94 -12.95 -0.29
N LEU A 34 -4.06 -12.44 0.59
CA LEU A 34 -3.48 -11.11 0.41
C LEU A 34 -2.52 -11.05 -0.78
N GLU A 35 -1.75 -12.10 -1.03
CA GLU A 35 -0.85 -12.21 -2.19
C GLU A 35 -1.67 -12.20 -3.49
N GLU A 36 -2.76 -12.96 -3.55
CA GLU A 36 -3.69 -12.95 -4.70
C GLU A 36 -4.31 -11.56 -4.94
N GLU A 37 -4.81 -10.90 -3.90
CA GLU A 37 -5.36 -9.54 -4.01
C GLU A 37 -4.31 -8.50 -4.42
N MET A 38 -3.05 -8.68 -3.98
CA MET A 38 -1.94 -7.81 -4.37
C MET A 38 -1.62 -7.97 -5.86
N ASP A 39 -1.58 -9.21 -6.36
CA ASP A 39 -1.34 -9.49 -7.78
C ASP A 39 -2.45 -8.88 -8.66
N ASP A 40 -3.72 -9.03 -8.27
CA ASP A 40 -4.86 -8.41 -8.96
C ASP A 40 -4.80 -6.88 -8.96
N THR A 41 -4.37 -6.31 -7.83
CA THR A 41 -4.17 -4.86 -7.70
C THR A 41 -3.05 -4.39 -8.60
N HIS A 42 -1.93 -5.11 -8.64
CA HIS A 42 -0.78 -4.80 -9.50
C HIS A 42 -1.15 -4.81 -10.98
N ASP A 43 -1.90 -5.81 -11.42
CA ASP A 43 -2.37 -5.89 -12.80
C ASP A 43 -3.37 -4.77 -13.13
N THR A 44 -4.20 -4.38 -12.17
CA THR A 44 -5.09 -3.23 -12.31
C THR A 44 -4.30 -1.92 -12.43
N VAL A 45 -3.28 -1.71 -11.60
CA VAL A 45 -2.42 -0.53 -11.64
C VAL A 45 -1.67 -0.45 -12.97
N LYS A 46 -1.08 -1.56 -13.45
CA LYS A 46 -0.43 -1.61 -14.77
C LYS A 46 -1.37 -1.21 -15.91
N ARG A 47 -2.60 -1.71 -15.88
CA ARG A 47 -3.60 -1.37 -16.89
C ARG A 47 -3.96 0.12 -16.84
N LEU A 48 -4.12 0.67 -15.63
CA LEU A 48 -4.41 2.09 -15.45
C LEU A 48 -3.24 2.96 -15.91
N ASP A 49 -2.00 2.62 -15.57
CA ASP A 49 -0.79 3.34 -16.00
C ASP A 49 -0.69 3.41 -17.54
N HIS A 50 -0.97 2.29 -18.20
CA HIS A 50 -1.03 2.24 -19.65
C HIS A 50 -2.14 3.16 -20.22
N GLN A 51 -3.35 3.11 -19.67
CA GLN A 51 -4.47 3.95 -20.12
C GLN A 51 -4.22 5.44 -19.88
N ILE A 52 -3.63 5.80 -18.74
CA ILE A 52 -3.29 7.20 -18.41
C ILE A 52 -2.22 7.69 -19.38
N SER A 53 -1.22 6.87 -19.70
CA SER A 53 -0.20 7.20 -20.69
C SER A 53 -0.81 7.47 -22.06
N GLU A 54 -1.70 6.60 -22.55
CA GLU A 54 -2.41 6.82 -23.83
C GLU A 54 -3.27 8.09 -23.82
N GLN A 55 -3.98 8.36 -22.72
CA GLN A 55 -4.78 9.57 -22.56
C GLN A 55 -3.91 10.82 -22.53
N ARG A 56 -2.75 10.78 -21.88
CA ARG A 56 -1.78 11.88 -21.86
C ARG A 56 -1.34 12.23 -23.28
N GLU A 57 -0.94 11.24 -24.06
CA GLU A 57 -0.52 11.46 -25.45
C GLU A 57 -1.65 12.02 -26.32
N LEU A 58 -2.89 11.56 -26.12
CA LEU A 58 -4.06 12.11 -26.80
C LEU A 58 -4.29 13.58 -26.43
N LEU A 59 -4.14 13.95 -25.16
CA LEU A 59 -4.30 15.33 -24.70
C LEU A 59 -3.22 16.25 -25.27
N ILE A 60 -1.97 15.78 -25.36
CA ILE A 60 -0.87 16.51 -26.01
C ILE A 60 -1.19 16.74 -27.49
N ALA A 61 -1.63 15.70 -28.20
CA ALA A 61 -2.00 15.85 -29.61
C ALA A 61 -3.14 16.87 -29.83
N ILE A 62 -4.11 16.93 -28.90
CA ILE A 62 -5.18 17.94 -28.93
C ILE A 62 -4.62 19.33 -28.58
N ALA A 63 -3.71 19.45 -27.62
CA ALA A 63 -3.06 20.70 -27.26
C ALA A 63 -2.29 21.29 -28.45
N ASP A 64 -1.51 20.46 -29.14
CA ASP A 64 -0.78 20.82 -30.36
C ASP A 64 -1.71 21.35 -31.46
N GLU A 65 -2.87 20.70 -31.67
CA GLU A 65 -3.88 21.16 -32.64
C GLU A 65 -4.46 22.53 -32.28
N GLN A 66 -4.55 22.83 -30.98
CA GLN A 66 -5.01 24.13 -30.47
C GLN A 66 -3.89 25.18 -30.37
N GLY A 67 -2.65 24.83 -30.74
CA GLY A 67 -1.49 25.71 -30.64
C GLY A 67 -1.01 25.95 -29.21
N LEU A 68 -1.26 25.01 -28.31
CA LEU A 68 -0.77 25.00 -26.93
C LEU A 68 0.42 24.05 -26.82
N ASP A 69 1.43 24.41 -26.03
CA ASP A 69 2.55 23.52 -25.69
C ASP A 69 2.14 22.60 -24.53
N GLY A 70 1.66 21.40 -24.87
CA GLY A 70 1.16 20.42 -23.89
C GLY A 70 2.25 19.94 -22.93
N GLU A 71 3.48 19.73 -23.43
CA GLU A 71 4.64 19.37 -22.63
C GLU A 71 4.97 20.42 -21.57
N GLN A 72 4.97 21.70 -21.96
CA GLN A 72 5.24 22.79 -21.03
C GLN A 72 4.17 22.86 -19.94
N ILE A 73 2.87 22.75 -20.31
CA ILE A 73 1.76 22.77 -19.35
C ILE A 73 1.90 21.64 -18.31
N LEU A 74 2.29 20.44 -18.74
CA LEU A 74 2.50 19.31 -17.84
C LEU A 74 3.72 19.50 -16.93
N ALA A 75 4.79 20.11 -17.43
CA ALA A 75 5.96 20.43 -16.63
C ALA A 75 5.64 21.47 -15.54
N ASP A 76 4.91 22.52 -15.90
CA ASP A 76 4.47 23.56 -14.96
C ASP A 76 3.57 22.95 -13.86
N ALA A 77 2.61 22.11 -14.25
CA ALA A 77 1.73 21.43 -13.29
C ALA A 77 2.48 20.51 -12.32
N ALA A 78 3.53 19.82 -12.78
CA ALA A 78 4.36 18.98 -11.91
C ALA A 78 5.19 19.79 -10.90
N ILE A 79 5.58 21.03 -11.25
CA ILE A 79 6.25 21.94 -10.33
C ILE A 79 5.27 22.41 -9.26
N ASP A 80 4.07 22.86 -9.66
CA ASP A 80 3.02 23.31 -8.73
C ASP A 80 2.68 22.22 -7.69
N GLU A 81 2.62 20.95 -8.10
CA GLU A 81 2.37 19.82 -7.18
C GLU A 81 3.49 19.64 -6.15
N VAL A 82 4.76 19.76 -6.57
CA VAL A 82 5.92 19.65 -5.68
C VAL A 82 5.98 20.83 -4.71
N GLU A 83 5.67 22.04 -5.18
CA GLU A 83 5.63 23.24 -4.35
C GLU A 83 4.54 23.11 -3.26
N LEU A 84 3.32 22.70 -3.62
CA LEU A 84 2.24 22.45 -2.67
C LEU A 84 2.61 21.41 -1.61
N ALA A 85 3.22 20.30 -2.03
CA ALA A 85 3.67 19.26 -1.10
C ALA A 85 4.75 19.78 -0.12
N SER A 86 5.61 20.70 -0.57
CA SER A 86 6.67 21.29 0.25
C SER A 86 6.12 22.31 1.26
N GLU A 87 5.10 23.07 0.87
CA GLU A 87 4.42 24.04 1.75
C GLU A 87 3.65 23.34 2.88
N ASP A 88 3.06 22.18 2.61
CA ASP A 88 2.38 21.37 3.63
C ASP A 88 3.36 20.81 4.67
N GLU A 89 4.58 20.45 4.28
CA GLU A 89 5.64 19.97 5.19
C GLU A 89 6.22 21.07 6.09
N GLU A 90 6.32 22.33 5.63
CA GLU A 90 6.76 23.46 6.46
C GLU A 90 5.75 23.86 7.55
N SER A 91 4.48 23.44 7.44
CA SER A 91 3.44 23.75 8.43
C SER A 91 3.51 22.91 9.73
N VAL A 92 4.38 21.90 9.79
CA VAL A 92 4.42 20.90 10.89
C VAL A 92 5.44 21.23 12.02
N ASP A 93 6.22 22.33 11.93
CA ASP A 93 7.10 22.75 13.04
C ASP A 93 6.34 23.56 14.12
N GLY A 94 5.63 22.86 15.00
CA GLY A 94 5.05 23.39 16.25
C GLY A 94 6.10 23.58 17.37
N PRO A 95 5.81 24.40 18.40
CA PRO A 95 6.69 25.43 18.93
C PRO A 95 7.92 24.91 19.67
N LYS A 96 9.07 25.57 19.46
CA LYS A 96 10.25 25.47 20.32
C LYS A 96 9.86 25.87 21.74
N THR A 97 9.75 24.88 22.63
CA THR A 97 9.69 25.10 24.07
C THR A 97 11.02 25.68 24.53
N GLU A 98 11.05 26.99 24.79
CA GLU A 98 12.11 27.60 25.61
C GLU A 98 12.05 26.98 27.02
N SER A 99 13.20 26.52 27.51
CA SER A 99 13.46 26.11 28.90
C SER A 99 14.60 26.93 29.46
#